data_AF-A0A433T751-F1
#
_entry.id   AF-A0A433T751-F1
#
_cell.length_a   1.000
_cell.length_b   1.000
_cell.length_c   1.000
_cell.angle_alpha   90.00
_cell.angle_beta   90.00
_cell.angle_gamma   90.00
#
_symmetry.space_group_name_H-M   'P 1'
#
loop_
_entity.id
_entity.type
_entity.pdbx_description
1 polymer ?
#
loop_
_entity_poly.entity_id
_entity_poly.type
_entity_poly.pdbx_seq_one_letter_code
_entity_poly.pdbx_strand_id
1 'polypeptide(L)'
;QYPPYVVMAHDGPKEEILCDTHTDGGGWIVIQRRAKGDVDFYRDWTSYRDGFGSLTGDFWIGNEAIHKLTDAHPYELRIDARHEGKELFAEYSSFRISGEEDNFSLSL
;
A
#
# COMPACT_ATOMS: atom_id res chain seq x y z
N GLN A 1 -4.78 11.21 15.77
CA GLN A 1 -3.99 10.01 16.12
C GLN A 1 -3.94 9.15 14.86
N TYR A 2 -2.79 8.65 14.41
CA TYR A 2 -2.80 7.67 13.31
C TYR A 2 -3.59 6.43 13.76
N PRO A 3 -4.36 5.78 12.87
CA PRO A 3 -5.11 4.60 13.23
C PRO A 3 -4.16 3.51 13.76
N PRO A 4 -4.61 2.67 14.69
CA PRO A 4 -3.84 1.51 15.13
C PRO A 4 -3.56 0.59 13.93
N TYR A 5 -2.31 0.54 13.53
CA TYR A 5 -1.85 -0.41 12.54
C TYR A 5 -1.38 -1.69 13.21
N VAL A 6 -1.64 -2.83 12.56
CA VAL A 6 -1.15 -4.14 12.98
C VAL A 6 -0.27 -4.71 11.87
N VAL A 7 0.90 -5.21 12.23
CA VAL A 7 1.74 -5.98 11.30
C VAL A 7 1.27 -7.43 11.34
N MET A 8 0.93 -8.00 10.19
CA MET A 8 0.48 -9.38 10.06
C MET A 8 1.31 -10.14 9.02
N ALA A 9 1.46 -11.45 9.21
CA ALA A 9 2.03 -12.32 8.20
C ALA A 9 1.00 -12.60 7.10
N HIS A 10 1.38 -12.39 5.85
CA HIS A 10 0.62 -12.75 4.66
C HIS A 10 1.33 -13.93 3.99
N ASP A 11 0.59 -15.02 3.73
CA ASP A 11 1.14 -16.24 3.11
C ASP A 11 2.40 -16.83 3.79
N GLY A 12 2.50 -16.68 5.12
CA GLY A 12 3.61 -17.13 5.96
C GLY A 12 4.58 -16.01 6.39
N PRO A 13 5.67 -16.33 7.12
CA PRO A 13 6.58 -15.32 7.71
C PRO A 13 7.43 -14.54 6.69
N LYS A 14 7.24 -14.72 5.38
CA LYS A 14 8.05 -14.09 4.32
C LYS A 14 7.46 -12.81 3.75
N GLU A 15 6.17 -12.54 3.93
CA GLU A 15 5.53 -11.31 3.46
C GLU A 15 4.76 -10.69 4.64
N GLU A 16 5.40 -9.76 5.36
CA GLU A 16 4.70 -8.97 6.38
C GLU A 16 3.91 -7.84 5.70
N ILE A 17 2.68 -7.62 6.15
CA ILE A 17 1.81 -6.53 5.68
C ILE A 17 1.42 -5.63 6.85
N LEU A 18 1.19 -4.35 6.56
CA LEU A 18 0.63 -3.41 7.53
C LEU A 18 -0.87 -3.29 7.28
N CYS A 19 -1.68 -3.48 8.31
CA CYS A 19 -3.13 -3.39 8.21
C CYS A 19 -3.69 -2.25 9.05
N ASP A 20 -4.58 -1.47 8.47
CA ASP A 20 -5.42 -0.51 9.19
C ASP A 20 -6.70 -1.21 9.63
N THR A 21 -6.92 -1.23 10.95
CA THR A 21 -8.01 -1.95 11.60
C THR A 21 -9.15 -1.04 12.04
N HIS A 22 -9.10 0.27 11.73
CA HIS A 22 -10.02 1.27 12.28
C HIS A 22 -10.63 2.19 11.23
N THR A 23 -9.85 2.64 10.24
CA THR A 23 -10.35 3.59 9.23
C THR A 23 -11.49 2.95 8.45
N ASP A 24 -12.63 3.63 8.39
CA ASP A 24 -13.86 3.17 7.70
C ASP A 24 -14.26 1.71 8.03
N GLY A 25 -14.17 1.33 9.31
CA GLY A 25 -14.49 -0.03 9.75
C GLY A 25 -13.33 -1.03 9.66
N GLY A 26 -12.18 -0.60 9.12
CA GLY A 26 -10.95 -1.38 9.07
C GLY A 26 -10.93 -2.44 7.95
N GLY A 27 -9.90 -3.29 7.98
CA GLY A 27 -9.71 -4.34 6.98
C GLY A 27 -8.84 -3.93 5.80
N TRP A 28 -8.17 -2.78 5.89
CA TRP A 28 -7.34 -2.25 4.83
C TRP A 28 -5.93 -2.81 4.89
N ILE A 29 -5.42 -3.24 3.74
CA ILE A 29 -3.99 -3.51 3.55
C ILE A 29 -3.33 -2.20 3.11
N VAL A 30 -2.36 -1.73 3.89
CA VAL A 30 -1.62 -0.51 3.58
C VAL A 30 -0.48 -0.84 2.62
N ILE A 31 -0.62 -0.41 1.37
CA ILE A 31 0.37 -0.68 0.31
C ILE A 31 1.45 0.41 0.19
N GLN A 32 1.18 1.61 0.72
CA GLN A 32 2.09 2.75 0.75
C GLN A 32 1.87 3.56 2.02
N ARG A 33 2.96 4.08 2.61
CA ARG A 33 2.86 5.06 3.69
C ARG A 33 3.93 6.14 3.60
N ARG A 34 3.52 7.41 3.78
CA ARG A 34 4.39 8.59 4.01
C ARG A 34 4.02 9.25 5.33
N ALA A 35 4.81 9.02 6.37
CA ALA A 35 4.54 9.49 7.73
C ALA A 35 5.71 10.28 8.35
N LYS A 36 6.96 9.87 8.10
CA LYS A 36 8.16 10.46 8.70
C LYS A 36 9.00 11.29 7.71
N GLY A 37 8.95 10.95 6.41
CA GLY A 37 9.75 11.61 5.38
C GLY A 37 11.22 11.19 5.39
N ASP A 38 11.56 10.04 5.98
CA ASP A 38 12.92 9.53 6.17
C ASP A 38 13.36 8.52 5.10
N VAL A 39 12.44 8.07 4.25
CA VAL A 39 12.73 7.17 3.13
C VAL A 39 12.66 7.95 1.81
N ASP A 40 13.70 7.78 0.99
CA ASP A 40 13.72 8.31 -0.38
C ASP A 40 12.79 7.48 -1.28
N PHE A 41 11.88 8.15 -1.98
CA PHE A 41 10.95 7.55 -2.95
C PHE A 41 11.40 7.79 -4.40
N TYR A 42 12.47 8.53 -4.64
CA TYR A 42 13.08 8.63 -5.97
C TYR A 42 13.93 7.39 -6.23
N ARG A 43 13.28 6.31 -6.66
CA ARG A 43 13.87 4.97 -6.81
C ARG A 43 13.75 4.43 -8.23
N ASP A 44 14.56 3.42 -8.51
CA ASP A 44 14.54 2.71 -9.79
C ASP A 44 13.38 1.69 -9.88
N TRP A 45 13.21 1.13 -11.08
CA TRP A 45 12.17 0.15 -11.39
C TRP A 45 12.20 -1.06 -10.45
N THR A 46 13.38 -1.64 -10.25
CA THR A 46 13.58 -2.83 -9.40
C THR A 46 13.13 -2.56 -7.97
N SER A 47 13.45 -1.39 -7.42
CA SER A 47 12.99 -0.99 -6.08
C SER A 47 11.46 -0.91 -6.01
N TYR A 48 10.81 -0.33 -7.02
CA TYR A 48 9.34 -0.27 -7.05
C TYR A 48 8.69 -1.63 -7.25
N ARG A 49 9.30 -2.52 -8.03
CA ARG A 49 8.86 -3.91 -8.20
C ARG A 49 8.93 -4.68 -6.87
N ASP A 50 10.09 -4.65 -6.21
CA ASP A 50 10.39 -5.48 -5.04
C ASP A 50 9.90 -4.86 -3.71
N GLY A 51 9.64 -3.54 -3.69
CA GLY A 51 9.28 -2.80 -2.49
C GLY A 51 10.49 -2.23 -1.74
N PHE A 52 10.24 -1.24 -0.90
CA PHE A 52 11.28 -0.60 -0.09
C PHE A 52 10.71 0.13 1.13
N GLY A 53 11.58 0.40 2.10
CA GLY A 53 11.22 1.13 3.33
C GLY A 53 10.96 0.20 4.51
N SER A 54 10.12 0.64 5.45
CA SER A 54 9.80 -0.10 6.67
C SER A 54 8.33 0.06 7.05
N LEU A 55 7.67 -1.02 7.43
CA LEU A 55 6.26 -1.01 7.89
C LEU A 55 6.05 -0.15 9.15
N THR A 56 7.12 0.14 9.91
CA THR A 56 7.08 1.04 11.08
C THR A 56 7.29 2.52 10.74
N GLY A 57 7.48 2.85 9.46
CA GLY A 57 7.74 4.20 8.96
C GLY A 57 7.17 4.41 7.56
N ASP A 58 8.02 4.91 6.66
CA ASP A 58 7.67 5.15 5.27
C ASP A 58 8.01 3.92 4.42
N PHE A 59 7.11 3.51 3.51
CA PHE A 59 7.35 2.35 2.65
C PHE A 59 6.49 2.34 1.38
N TRP A 60 6.93 1.53 0.43
CA TRP A 60 6.17 1.00 -0.70
C TRP A 60 6.24 -0.53 -0.63
N ILE A 61 5.09 -1.21 -0.64
CA ILE A 61 5.04 -2.67 -0.44
C ILE A 61 5.63 -3.47 -1.61
N GLY A 62 5.72 -2.86 -2.79
CA GLY A 62 6.22 -3.50 -4.02
C GLY A 62 5.10 -3.78 -5.03
N ASN A 63 5.35 -3.49 -6.30
CA ASN A 63 4.36 -3.69 -7.37
C ASN A 63 4.06 -5.18 -7.56
N GLU A 64 5.04 -6.05 -7.40
CA GLU A 64 4.81 -7.50 -7.52
C GLU A 64 3.84 -7.99 -6.43
N ALA A 65 3.95 -7.46 -5.21
CA ALA A 65 3.03 -7.77 -4.12
C ALA A 65 1.62 -7.22 -4.39
N ILE A 66 1.51 -5.96 -4.86
CA ILE A 66 0.22 -5.34 -5.20
C ILE A 66 -0.47 -6.09 -6.35
N HIS A 67 0.28 -6.49 -7.37
CA HIS A 67 -0.23 -7.28 -8.49
C HIS A 67 -0.81 -8.60 -7.98
N LYS A 68 -0.05 -9.39 -7.21
CA LYS A 68 -0.52 -10.67 -6.65
C LYS A 68 -1.78 -10.52 -5.80
N LEU A 69 -1.85 -9.48 -4.96
CA LEU A 69 -3.04 -9.17 -4.16
C LEU A 69 -4.24 -8.92 -5.09
N THR A 70 -4.11 -7.94 -5.99
CA THR A 70 -5.22 -7.47 -6.82
C THR A 70 -5.60 -8.38 -7.98
N ASP A 71 -4.78 -9.38 -8.30
CA ASP A 71 -5.11 -10.44 -9.25
C ASP A 71 -5.89 -11.59 -8.58
N ALA A 72 -5.61 -11.87 -7.31
CA ALA A 72 -6.28 -12.94 -6.58
C ALA A 72 -7.74 -12.62 -6.24
N HIS A 73 -8.05 -11.36 -5.88
CA HIS A 73 -9.40 -10.93 -5.51
C HIS A 73 -9.65 -9.48 -5.97
N PRO A 74 -10.92 -9.08 -6.16
CA PRO A 74 -11.26 -7.67 -6.34
C PRO A 74 -10.96 -6.87 -5.07
N TYR A 75 -10.30 -5.72 -5.22
CA TYR A 75 -10.05 -4.77 -4.14
C TYR A 75 -10.56 -3.38 -4.53
N GLU A 76 -11.02 -2.64 -3.53
CA GLU A 76 -11.20 -1.19 -3.60
C GLU A 76 -9.90 -0.47 -3.18
N LEU A 77 -9.74 0.78 -3.60
CA LEU A 77 -8.61 1.62 -3.21
C LEU A 77 -9.11 2.84 -2.44
N ARG A 78 -8.51 3.07 -1.28
CA ARG A 78 -8.66 4.30 -0.50
C ARG A 78 -7.32 5.02 -0.39
N ILE A 79 -7.34 6.33 -0.63
CA ILE A 79 -6.18 7.21 -0.47
C ILE A 79 -6.49 8.22 0.64
N ASP A 80 -5.79 8.12 1.76
CA ASP A 80 -5.85 9.11 2.84
C ASP A 80 -4.68 10.09 2.75
N ALA A 81 -4.96 11.39 2.79
CA ALA A 81 -3.97 12.46 2.72
C ALA A 81 -4.19 13.51 3.81
N ARG A 82 -3.10 14.13 4.28
CA ARG A 82 -3.17 15.28 5.18
C ARG A 82 -2.44 16.47 4.59
N HIS A 83 -3.13 17.60 4.48
CA HIS A 83 -2.58 18.86 3.98
C HIS A 83 -3.01 20.01 4.88
N GLU A 84 -2.05 20.79 5.39
CA GLU A 84 -2.31 21.94 6.27
C GLU A 84 -3.23 21.61 7.47
N GLY A 85 -3.05 20.41 8.05
CA GLY A 85 -3.86 19.93 9.17
C GLY A 85 -5.25 19.41 8.81
N LYS A 86 -5.66 19.49 7.53
CA LYS A 86 -6.90 18.90 7.02
C LYS A 86 -6.67 17.48 6.55
N GLU A 87 -7.55 16.58 6.94
CA GLU A 87 -7.61 15.20 6.46
C GLU A 87 -8.55 15.11 5.27
N LEU A 88 -8.09 14.45 4.21
CA LEU A 88 -8.77 14.29 2.93
C LEU A 88 -8.70 12.81 2.54
N PHE A 89 -9.73 12.31 1.87
CA PHE A 89 -9.68 10.97 1.30
C PHE A 89 -10.34 10.89 -0.07
N ALA A 90 -9.96 9.87 -0.84
CA ALA A 90 -10.60 9.48 -2.09
C ALA A 90 -10.73 7.95 -2.14
N GLU A 91 -11.83 7.48 -2.73
CA GLU A 91 -12.15 6.05 -2.84
C GLU A 91 -12.45 5.68 -4.28
N TYR A 92 -12.01 4.49 -4.67
CA TYR A 92 -12.25 3.87 -5.98
C TYR A 92 -12.78 2.47 -5.75
N SER A 93 -13.92 2.14 -6.38
CA SER A 93 -14.59 0.85 -6.22
C SER A 93 -13.82 -0.33 -6.79
N SER A 94 -12.83 -0.06 -7.63
CA SER A 94 -11.95 -1.07 -8.24
C SER A 94 -10.51 -0.57 -8.25
N PHE A 95 -9.61 -1.50 -8.00
CA PHE A 95 -8.19 -1.27 -8.06
C PHE A 95 -7.46 -2.56 -8.43
N ARG A 96 -6.74 -2.50 -9.55
CA ARG A 96 -5.85 -3.58 -10.00
C ARG A 96 -4.66 -2.99 -10.71
N ILE A 97 -3.51 -3.66 -10.57
CA ILE A 97 -2.37 -3.44 -11.47
C ILE A 97 -2.06 -4.74 -12.22
N SER A 98 -1.63 -4.61 -13.46
CA SER A 98 -1.19 -5.76 -14.28
C SER A 98 0.16 -6.31 -13.80
N GLY A 99 0.65 -7.39 -14.42
CA GLY A 99 1.98 -7.94 -14.15
C GLY A 99 3.10 -7.05 -14.70
N GLU A 100 4.35 -7.47 -14.43
CA GLU A 100 5.56 -6.76 -14.85
C GLU A 100 5.65 -6.65 -16.38
N GLU A 101 5.20 -7.66 -17.13
CA GLU A 101 5.16 -7.68 -18.59
C GLU A 101 4.33 -6.55 -19.21
N ASP A 102 3.31 -6.11 -18.47
CA ASP A 102 2.41 -5.01 -18.83
C ASP A 102 2.73 -3.73 -18.04
N ASN A 103 3.95 -3.64 -17.49
CA ASN A 103 4.49 -2.49 -16.75
C ASN A 103 3.66 -2.09 -15.52
N PHE A 104 3.01 -3.04 -14.83
CA PHE A 104 2.17 -2.74 -13.67
C PHE A 104 1.08 -1.67 -13.96
N SER A 105 0.50 -1.72 -15.15
CA SER A 105 -0.51 -0.78 -15.63
C SER A 105 -1.74 -0.79 -14.72
N LEU A 106 -2.17 0.40 -14.34
CA LEU A 106 -3.31 0.63 -13.44
C LEU A 106 -4.65 0.44 -14.15
N SER A 107 -5.57 -0.25 -13.49
CA SER A 107 -7.01 -0.29 -13.79
C SER A 107 -7.78 0.15 -12.54
N LEU A 108 -8.58 1.20 -12.66
CA LEU A 108 -9.46 1.75 -11.63
C LEU A 108 -10.92 1.63 -12.04
#